data_AF-A0A6G9XJF5-F1
#
_entry.id   AF-A0A6G9XJF5-F1
#
_cell.length_a   1.000
_cell.length_b   1.000
_cell.length_c   1.000
_cell.angle_alpha   90.00
_cell.angle_beta   90.00
_cell.angle_gamma   90.00
#
_symmetry.space_group_name_H-M   'P 1'
#
loop_
_entity.id
_entity.type
_entity.pdbx_description
1 polymer ?
#
loop_
_entity_poly.entity_id
_entity_poly.type
_entity_poly.pdbx_seq_one_letter_code
_entity_poly.pdbx_strand_id
1 'polypeptide(L)'
;MEFIEARLAELEGDAERARSKAAGPGGDGVLWVVTGMDNAVGVFYDPARELRTVAAIRTLITGHEPTRFGDEQVDSCAVCSHDIADGFHFEPWPCGPVRTVASIWSDHPDYREVRAATP
;
A
#
# COMPACT_ATOMS: atom_id res chain seq x y z
N MET A 1 -3.31 7.97 -5.86
CA MET A 1 -2.72 6.63 -6.07
C MET A 1 -1.22 6.69 -5.85
N GLU A 2 -0.55 7.73 -6.38
CA GLU A 2 0.88 8.01 -6.19
C GLU A 2 1.41 7.82 -4.76
N PHE A 3 0.68 8.26 -3.73
CA PHE A 3 1.06 8.03 -2.32
C PHE A 3 1.23 6.54 -1.97
N ILE A 4 0.25 5.68 -2.33
CA ILE A 4 0.31 4.25 -2.01
C ILE A 4 1.49 3.60 -2.74
N GLU A 5 1.69 3.96 -4.01
CA GLU A 5 2.80 3.44 -4.81
C GLU A 5 4.16 3.83 -4.24
N ALA A 6 4.31 5.09 -3.80
CA ALA A 6 5.52 5.57 -3.14
C ALA A 6 5.81 4.79 -1.84
N ARG A 7 4.78 4.60 -0.98
CA ARG A 7 4.94 3.81 0.25
C ARG A 7 5.33 2.36 -0.03
N LEU A 8 4.73 1.73 -1.03
CA LEU A 8 5.07 0.36 -1.42
C LEU A 8 6.49 0.26 -1.97
N ALA A 9 6.96 1.24 -2.73
CA ALA A 9 8.33 1.29 -3.24
C ALA A 9 9.37 1.44 -2.11
N GLU A 10 9.08 2.26 -1.10
CA GLU A 10 9.93 2.37 0.09
C GLU A 10 10.02 1.05 0.87
N LEU A 11 8.87 0.43 1.16
CA LEU A 11 8.81 -0.86 1.86
C LEU A 11 9.52 -1.97 1.09
N GLU A 12 9.34 -2.02 -0.24
CA GLU A 12 10.06 -2.97 -1.10
C GLU A 12 11.57 -2.74 -1.03
N GLY A 13 12.03 -1.50 -1.12
CA GLY A 13 13.44 -1.15 -1.03
C GLY A 13 14.06 -1.50 0.32
N ASP A 14 13.34 -1.25 1.42
CA ASP A 14 13.77 -1.65 2.77
C ASP A 14 13.83 -3.16 2.94
N ALA A 15 12.79 -3.87 2.49
CA ALA A 15 12.73 -5.32 2.55
C ALA A 15 13.81 -5.99 1.69
N GLU A 16 14.11 -5.47 0.50
CA GLU A 16 15.22 -5.94 -0.34
C GLU A 16 16.58 -5.77 0.34
N ARG A 17 16.85 -4.58 0.89
CA ARG A 17 18.08 -4.33 1.67
C ARG A 17 18.22 -5.27 2.85
N ALA A 18 17.13 -5.49 3.58
CA ALA A 18 17.09 -6.41 4.71
C ALA A 18 17.27 -7.86 4.28
N ARG A 19 16.65 -8.30 3.18
CA ARG A 19 16.82 -9.65 2.62
C ARG A 19 18.28 -9.93 2.28
N SER A 20 18.97 -8.99 1.63
CA SER A 20 20.39 -9.13 1.33
C SER A 20 21.24 -9.27 2.60
N LYS A 21 20.90 -8.56 3.68
CA LYS A 21 21.58 -8.70 4.98
C LYS A 21 21.26 -10.02 5.68
N ALA A 22 20.02 -10.48 5.61
CA ALA A 22 19.56 -11.73 6.21
C ALA A 22 20.14 -12.98 5.54
N ALA A 23 20.50 -12.88 4.26
CA ALA A 23 21.13 -13.95 3.48
C ALA A 23 22.66 -14.08 3.69
N GLY A 24 23.24 -13.35 4.64
CA GLY A 24 24.66 -13.46 4.99
C GLY A 24 25.05 -14.85 5.53
N PRO A 25 26.36 -15.13 5.69
CA PRO A 25 26.83 -16.43 6.15
C PRO A 25 26.21 -16.82 7.51
N GLY A 26 25.46 -17.93 7.53
CA GLY A 26 24.78 -18.43 8.73
C GLY A 26 23.39 -17.83 9.01
N GLY A 27 22.86 -16.99 8.12
CA GLY A 27 21.52 -16.44 8.24
C GLY A 27 20.41 -17.44 7.89
N ASP A 28 19.29 -17.35 8.59
CA ASP A 28 18.07 -18.14 8.36
C ASP A 28 17.02 -17.39 7.53
N GLY A 29 17.38 -16.21 7.01
CA GLY A 29 16.49 -15.34 6.25
C GLY A 29 15.63 -14.40 7.10
N VAL A 30 15.77 -14.43 8.43
CA VAL A 30 15.10 -13.52 9.37
C VAL A 30 16.14 -12.62 10.04
N LEU A 31 15.77 -11.36 10.31
CA LEU A 31 16.61 -10.42 11.05
C LEU A 31 16.05 -10.17 12.43
N TRP A 32 16.91 -10.15 13.44
CA TRP A 32 16.59 -9.49 14.70
C TRP A 32 16.86 -7.99 14.53
N VAL A 33 15.81 -7.17 14.59
CA VAL A 33 15.90 -5.71 14.48
C VAL A 33 15.47 -5.06 15.77
N VAL A 34 16.12 -3.96 16.13
CA VAL A 34 15.78 -3.15 17.31
C VAL A 34 15.03 -1.91 16.84
N THR A 35 13.83 -1.69 17.36
CA THR A 35 13.02 -0.52 17.03
C THR A 35 13.13 0.55 18.12
N GLY A 36 13.40 1.80 17.72
CA GLY A 36 13.53 2.96 18.63
C GLY A 36 14.91 3.12 19.28
N MET A 37 15.22 4.35 19.72
CA MET A 37 16.49 4.68 20.40
C MET A 37 16.39 4.56 21.93
N ASP A 38 15.25 4.91 22.54
CA ASP A 38 15.15 5.09 23.99
C ASP A 38 14.34 3.99 24.73
N ASN A 39 13.60 3.15 24.00
CA ASN A 39 12.87 1.97 24.51
C ASN A 39 12.94 0.82 23.50
N ALA A 40 14.17 0.43 23.17
CA ALA A 40 14.50 -0.61 22.20
C ALA A 40 13.69 -1.91 22.43
N VAL A 41 12.73 -2.20 21.55
CA VAL A 41 12.10 -3.53 21.46
C VAL A 41 12.74 -4.28 20.31
N GLY A 42 13.26 -5.47 20.59
CA GLY A 42 13.75 -6.38 19.57
C GLY A 42 12.59 -7.16 18.96
N VAL A 43 12.52 -7.18 17.63
CA VAL A 43 11.52 -7.94 16.89
C VAL A 43 12.19 -8.75 15.78
N PHE A 44 11.61 -9.91 15.48
CA PHE A 44 11.97 -10.68 14.31
C PHE A 44 11.33 -10.05 13.07
N TYR A 45 12.16 -9.68 12.10
CA TYR A 45 11.76 -9.12 10.82
C TYR A 45 12.02 -10.14 9.71
N ASP A 46 10.94 -10.56 9.02
CA ASP A 46 10.99 -11.45 7.86
C ASP A 46 10.84 -10.61 6.58
N PRO A 47 11.96 -10.28 5.90
CA PRO A 47 11.91 -9.48 4.67
C PRO A 47 11.22 -10.22 3.51
N ALA A 48 11.24 -11.55 3.47
CA ALA A 48 10.57 -12.30 2.42
C ALA A 48 9.05 -12.23 2.58
N ARG A 49 8.54 -12.24 3.81
CA ARG A 49 7.13 -11.97 4.11
C ARG A 49 6.73 -10.56 3.69
N GLU A 50 7.54 -9.55 4.00
CA GLU A 50 7.23 -8.17 3.63
C GLU A 50 7.13 -7.98 2.12
N LEU A 51 8.05 -8.56 1.35
CA LEU A 51 7.99 -8.53 -0.12
C LEU A 51 6.71 -9.21 -0.67
N ARG A 52 6.25 -10.31 -0.06
CA ARG A 52 4.96 -10.93 -0.42
C ARG A 52 3.78 -10.02 -0.09
N THR A 53 3.83 -9.31 1.03
CA THR A 53 2.79 -8.34 1.41
C THR A 53 2.74 -7.17 0.41
N VAL A 54 3.88 -6.61 0.02
CA VAL A 54 3.96 -5.56 -1.01
C VAL A 54 3.37 -6.07 -2.34
N ALA A 55 3.77 -7.27 -2.77
CA ALA A 55 3.24 -7.86 -4.00
C ALA A 55 1.72 -8.05 -3.94
N ALA A 56 1.19 -8.55 -2.81
CA ALA A 56 -0.24 -8.74 -2.61
C ALA A 56 -1.01 -7.41 -2.63
N ILE A 57 -0.49 -6.36 -1.98
CA ILE A 57 -1.12 -5.04 -2.01
C ILE A 57 -1.11 -4.48 -3.42
N ARG A 58 0.01 -4.59 -4.17
CA ARG A 58 0.06 -4.20 -5.59
C ARG A 58 -1.03 -4.91 -6.38
N THR A 59 -1.11 -6.24 -6.29
CA THR A 59 -2.16 -7.01 -6.97
C THR A 59 -3.56 -6.55 -6.59
N LEU A 60 -3.81 -6.25 -5.31
CA LEU A 60 -5.12 -5.80 -4.84
C LEU A 60 -5.53 -4.45 -5.44
N ILE A 61 -4.59 -3.52 -5.60
CA ILE A 61 -4.89 -2.18 -6.13
C ILE A 61 -4.72 -2.07 -7.64
N THR A 62 -4.11 -3.08 -8.29
CA THR A 62 -3.97 -3.12 -9.75
C THR A 62 -5.34 -3.03 -10.43
N GLY A 63 -5.46 -2.10 -11.37
CA GLY A 63 -6.71 -1.85 -12.11
C GLY A 63 -7.72 -0.97 -11.36
N HIS A 64 -7.51 -0.69 -10.07
CA HIS A 64 -8.27 0.35 -9.40
C HIS A 64 -7.73 1.71 -9.82
N GLU A 65 -8.37 2.31 -10.81
CA GLU A 65 -8.10 3.67 -11.26
C GLU A 65 -9.39 4.51 -11.31
N PRO A 66 -9.28 5.84 -11.24
CA PRO A 66 -10.40 6.72 -11.52
C PRO A 66 -10.92 6.46 -12.94
N THR A 67 -12.22 6.28 -13.08
CA THR A 67 -12.85 6.12 -14.39
C THR A 67 -12.60 7.35 -15.24
N ARG A 68 -12.31 7.15 -16.53
CA ARG A 68 -12.18 8.23 -17.51
C ARG A 68 -13.20 8.03 -18.63
N PHE A 69 -13.91 9.10 -18.98
CA PHE A 69 -14.78 9.16 -20.16
C PHE A 69 -14.20 10.20 -21.11
N GLY A 70 -13.47 9.75 -22.13
CA GLY A 70 -12.66 10.66 -22.95
C GLY A 70 -11.55 11.30 -22.13
N ASP A 71 -11.44 12.63 -22.20
CA ASP A 71 -10.46 13.41 -21.42
C ASP A 71 -10.96 13.78 -20.01
N GLU A 72 -12.23 13.52 -19.69
CA GLU A 72 -12.81 13.84 -18.39
C GLU A 72 -12.63 12.67 -17.41
N GLN A 73 -12.02 12.98 -16.26
CA GLN A 73 -11.95 12.07 -15.12
C GLN A 73 -13.25 12.16 -14.34
N VAL A 74 -13.86 11.01 -14.08
CA VAL A 74 -15.04 10.89 -13.22
C VAL A 74 -14.60 10.30 -11.89
N ASP A 75 -15.20 10.79 -10.81
CA ASP A 75 -14.91 10.37 -9.44
C ASP A 75 -15.51 8.99 -9.13
N SER A 76 -15.23 7.98 -9.95
CA SER A 76 -15.62 6.58 -9.72
C SER A 76 -14.48 5.61 -9.96
N CYS A 77 -14.61 4.39 -9.43
CA CYS A 77 -13.73 3.29 -9.78
C CYS A 77 -14.40 2.36 -10.79
N ALA A 78 -13.78 2.17 -11.96
CA ALA A 78 -14.32 1.33 -13.02
C ALA A 78 -14.39 -0.16 -12.64
N VAL A 79 -13.48 -0.64 -11.80
CA VAL A 79 -13.46 -2.04 -11.35
C VAL A 79 -14.53 -2.33 -10.30
N CYS A 80 -14.85 -1.34 -9.46
CA CYS A 80 -15.83 -1.51 -8.39
C CYS A 80 -17.25 -1.15 -8.81
N SER A 81 -17.41 -0.26 -9.79
CA SER A 81 -18.72 0.11 -10.31
C SER A 81 -19.23 -0.95 -11.26
N HIS A 82 -20.47 -1.43 -11.07
CA HIS A 82 -21.02 -2.56 -11.83
C HIS A 82 -22.54 -2.50 -11.91
N ASP A 83 -23.11 -3.12 -12.93
CA ASP A 83 -24.56 -3.29 -13.05
C ASP A 83 -25.08 -4.22 -11.95
N ILE A 84 -26.22 -3.85 -11.36
CA ILE A 84 -26.97 -4.63 -10.38
C ILE A 84 -28.42 -4.79 -10.87
N ALA A 85 -29.19 -5.68 -10.24
CA ALA A 85 -30.54 -6.02 -10.71
C ALA A 85 -31.49 -4.81 -10.88
N ASP A 86 -31.33 -3.79 -10.04
CA ASP A 86 -32.20 -2.61 -9.99
C ASP A 86 -31.53 -1.32 -10.50
N GLY A 87 -30.37 -1.40 -11.17
CA GLY A 87 -29.67 -0.24 -11.70
C GLY A 87 -28.15 -0.38 -11.78
N PHE A 88 -27.44 0.73 -11.64
CA PHE A 88 -25.98 0.77 -11.66
C PHE A 88 -25.43 1.06 -10.26
N HIS A 89 -24.55 0.20 -9.74
CA HIS A 89 -23.78 0.49 -8.53
C HIS A 89 -22.61 1.40 -8.88
N PHE A 90 -22.67 2.63 -8.38
CA PHE A 90 -21.60 3.60 -8.51
C PHE A 90 -20.67 3.54 -7.28
N GLU A 91 -19.41 3.16 -7.48
CA GLU A 91 -18.40 3.24 -6.41
C GLU A 91 -17.56 4.51 -6.59
N PRO A 92 -17.61 5.47 -5.64
CA PRO A 92 -16.86 6.71 -5.74
C PRO A 92 -15.35 6.47 -5.66
N TRP A 93 -14.59 7.31 -6.35
CA TRP A 93 -13.14 7.36 -6.21
C TRP A 93 -12.74 8.27 -5.04
N PRO A 94 -11.77 7.88 -4.18
CA PRO A 94 -11.12 6.57 -4.11
C PRO A 94 -12.07 5.49 -3.57
N CYS A 95 -12.10 4.34 -4.24
CA CYS A 95 -12.97 3.23 -3.85
C CYS A 95 -12.57 2.58 -2.52
N GLY A 96 -13.47 1.80 -1.93
CA GLY A 96 -13.26 1.09 -0.66
C GLY A 96 -11.91 0.36 -0.53
N PRO A 97 -11.49 -0.47 -1.51
CA PRO A 97 -10.19 -1.14 -1.47
C PRO A 97 -9.00 -0.18 -1.39
N VAL A 98 -8.98 0.86 -2.23
CA VAL A 98 -7.91 1.88 -2.23
C VAL A 98 -7.87 2.64 -0.92
N ARG A 99 -9.02 3.03 -0.37
CA ARG A 99 -9.12 3.68 0.95
C ARG A 99 -8.61 2.76 2.07
N THR A 100 -8.97 1.49 2.03
CA THR A 100 -8.52 0.49 3.01
C THR A 100 -7.00 0.35 3.01
N VAL A 101 -6.38 0.21 1.84
CA VAL A 101 -4.92 0.12 1.73
C VAL A 101 -4.26 1.41 2.23
N ALA A 102 -4.76 2.57 1.80
CA ALA A 102 -4.19 3.85 2.21
C ALA A 102 -4.26 4.05 3.75
N SER A 103 -5.31 3.51 4.39
CA SER A 103 -5.52 3.64 5.84
C SER A 103 -4.42 2.99 6.70
N ILE A 104 -3.68 2.03 6.15
CA ILE A 104 -2.51 1.40 6.81
C ILE A 104 -1.50 2.48 7.23
N TRP A 105 -1.40 3.56 6.45
CA TRP A 105 -0.49 4.68 6.71
C TRP A 105 -1.22 5.95 7.15
N SER A 106 -2.41 5.82 7.75
CA SER A 106 -3.23 6.98 8.13
C SER A 106 -2.55 7.95 9.13
N ASP A 107 -1.60 7.44 9.90
CA ASP A 107 -0.79 8.23 10.83
C ASP A 107 0.51 8.79 10.23
N HIS A 108 0.81 8.46 8.97
CA HIS A 108 1.99 8.96 8.29
C HIS A 108 1.81 10.45 7.94
N PRO A 109 2.82 11.33 8.17
CA PRO A 109 2.73 12.75 7.82
C PRO A 109 2.31 12.98 6.36
N ASP A 110 2.96 12.30 5.43
CA ASP A 110 2.64 12.38 3.99
C ASP A 110 1.19 11.99 3.66
N TYR A 111 0.59 11.05 4.40
CA TYR A 111 -0.82 10.70 4.20
C TYR A 111 -1.74 11.84 4.65
N ARG A 112 -1.41 12.48 5.77
CA ARG A 112 -2.20 13.60 6.32
C ARG A 112 -2.13 14.82 5.39
N GLU A 113 -0.97 15.08 4.79
CA GLU A 113 -0.79 16.16 3.81
C GLU A 113 -1.60 15.92 2.53
N VAL A 114 -1.56 14.70 1.96
CA VAL A 114 -2.35 14.33 0.77
C VAL A 114 -3.85 14.42 1.04
N ARG A 115 -4.30 13.98 2.23
CA ARG A 115 -5.72 14.08 2.62
C ARG A 115 -6.14 15.53 2.82
N ALA A 116 -5.28 16.40 3.35
CA ALA A 116 -5.60 17.82 3.52
C ALA A 116 -5.71 18.58 2.18
N ALA A 117 -5.05 18.08 1.12
CA ALA A 117 -5.07 18.66 -0.22
C ALA A 117 -6.24 18.18 -1.10
N THR A 118 -7.00 17.17 -0.66
CA THR A 118 -8.17 16.64 -1.39
C THR A 118 -9.43 16.99 -0.59
N PRO A 119 -10.29 17.92 -1.07
CA PRO A 119 -11.49 18.37 -0.34
C PRO A 119 -12.54 17.27 -0.15
#